data_AF-A0A414AHK3-F1
#
_entry.id   AF-A0A414AHK3-F1
#
_cell.length_a   1.000
_cell.length_b   1.000
_cell.length_c   1.000
_cell.angle_alpha   90.00
_cell.angle_beta   90.00
_cell.angle_gamma   90.00
#
_symmetry.space_group_name_H-M   'P 1'
#
loop_
_entity.id
_entity.type
_entity.pdbx_description
1 polymer ?
#
loop_
_entity_poly.entity_id
_entity_poly.type
_entity_poly.pdbx_seq_one_letter_code
_entity_poly.pdbx_strand_id
1 'polypeptide(L)'
;MKRTTIEKPACEMNMVELAHNCMYAKDRWAWYRDYDSDMDLRDFIRKFSEAEGASELPEDNEALSDILMDDLQYGINDPDGRTALVYRLMWAMADLRETLMDYENTGVNPKEIENLLHKWTPVEKELPETYTSDRLWISIQYPNGYSRTVEVRYDKFKGEFLYANQKPVKDKVIAWMEYRTPASYIAEEAEG
;
A
#
# COMPACT_ATOMS: atom_id res chain seq x y z
N MET A 1 8.27 10.85 3.65
CA MET A 1 8.16 9.95 4.81
C MET A 1 9.57 9.73 5.33
N LYS A 2 9.79 9.74 6.65
CA LYS A 2 11.09 9.33 7.19
C LYS A 2 11.17 7.81 7.12
N ARG A 3 12.29 7.27 6.63
CA ARG A 3 12.51 5.82 6.48
C ARG A 3 12.25 5.09 7.80
N THR A 4 11.48 4.01 7.76
CA THR A 4 11.17 3.16 8.94
C THR A 4 11.82 1.79 8.85
N THR A 5 12.13 1.27 7.65
CA THR A 5 12.91 0.04 7.52
C THR A 5 14.40 0.32 7.71
N ILE A 6 15.02 -0.43 8.61
CA ILE A 6 16.44 -0.24 8.98
C ILE A 6 17.18 -1.56 9.05
N GLU A 7 18.47 -1.52 8.73
CA GLU A 7 19.38 -2.67 8.69
C GLU A 7 20.47 -2.55 9.77
N LYS A 8 20.11 -2.10 10.96
CA LYS A 8 21.03 -2.08 12.12
C LYS A 8 20.78 -3.28 13.04
N PRO A 9 21.74 -3.66 13.91
CA PRO A 9 21.54 -4.70 14.90
C PRO A 9 20.33 -4.43 15.80
N ALA A 10 19.61 -5.48 16.20
CA ALA A 10 18.42 -5.35 17.05
C ALA A 10 18.72 -4.66 18.39
N CYS A 11 19.89 -4.90 18.98
CA CYS A 11 20.33 -4.31 20.25
C CYS A 11 20.51 -2.79 20.20
N GLU A 12 20.62 -2.23 19.00
CA GLU A 12 20.73 -0.79 18.77
C GLU A 12 19.37 -0.14 18.45
N MET A 13 18.30 -0.93 18.30
CA MET A 13 16.96 -0.44 17.99
C MET A 13 16.23 0.02 19.24
N ASN A 14 15.56 1.16 19.16
CA ASN A 14 14.54 1.53 20.13
C ASN A 14 13.24 0.76 19.87
N MET A 15 12.26 0.85 20.78
CA MET A 15 11.00 0.10 20.68
C MET A 15 10.21 0.38 19.39
N VAL A 16 10.26 1.59 18.85
CA VAL A 16 9.54 1.94 17.61
C VAL A 16 10.27 1.35 16.41
N GLU A 17 11.60 1.44 16.39
CA GLU A 17 12.43 0.82 15.37
C GLU A 17 12.24 -0.69 15.35
N LEU A 18 12.25 -1.34 16.52
CA LEU A 18 12.05 -2.78 16.65
C LEU A 18 10.62 -3.18 16.22
N ALA A 19 9.59 -2.43 16.61
CA ALA A 19 8.21 -2.71 16.18
C ALA A 19 8.04 -2.72 14.65
N HIS A 20 8.84 -1.94 13.92
CA HIS A 20 8.84 -1.93 12.46
C HIS A 20 9.79 -2.94 11.81
N ASN A 21 10.71 -3.53 12.58
CA ASN A 21 11.82 -4.33 12.03
C ASN A 21 12.02 -5.69 12.72
N CYS A 22 11.15 -6.07 13.66
CA CYS A 22 11.24 -7.33 14.40
C CYS A 22 10.98 -8.56 13.53
N MET A 23 10.33 -8.40 12.38
CA MET A 23 10.13 -9.44 11.37
C MET A 23 10.79 -9.01 10.07
N TYR A 24 11.54 -9.90 9.42
CA TYR A 24 12.20 -9.63 8.14
C TYR A 24 12.35 -10.90 7.31
N ALA A 25 12.63 -10.76 6.01
CA ALA A 25 12.91 -11.93 5.16
C ALA A 25 14.41 -12.23 5.08
N LYS A 26 14.77 -13.51 5.17
CA LYS A 26 16.11 -14.02 4.92
C LYS A 26 16.04 -15.42 4.31
N ASP A 27 16.77 -15.62 3.22
CA ASP A 27 16.78 -16.87 2.45
C ASP A 27 15.38 -17.33 2.01
N ARG A 28 14.50 -16.37 1.71
CA ARG A 28 13.07 -16.55 1.37
C ARG A 28 12.16 -17.01 2.52
N TRP A 29 12.65 -16.94 3.76
CA TRP A 29 11.89 -17.28 4.96
C TRP A 29 11.68 -16.05 5.84
N ALA A 30 10.61 -16.06 6.63
CA ALA A 30 10.39 -15.05 7.66
C ALA A 30 11.26 -15.35 8.89
N TRP A 31 11.92 -14.32 9.39
CA TRP A 31 12.77 -14.38 10.57
C TRP A 31 12.29 -13.36 11.59
N TYR A 32 12.22 -13.80 12.84
CA TYR A 32 12.01 -12.96 14.00
C TYR A 32 13.36 -12.49 14.52
N ARG A 33 13.43 -11.23 14.94
CA ARG A 33 14.55 -10.70 15.71
C ARG A 33 14.07 -9.97 16.95
N ASP A 34 14.80 -10.19 18.01
CA ASP A 34 14.72 -9.44 19.25
C ASP A 34 16.13 -9.04 19.68
N TYR A 35 16.23 -8.05 20.57
CA TYR A 35 17.44 -7.46 21.16
C TYR A 35 18.79 -8.09 20.73
N ASP A 36 19.05 -9.35 21.08
CA ASP A 36 20.30 -10.06 20.88
C ASP A 36 20.18 -11.39 20.10
N SER A 37 19.03 -11.69 19.50
CA SER A 37 18.84 -12.94 18.74
C SER A 37 17.95 -12.81 17.51
N ASP A 38 18.32 -13.57 16.47
CA ASP A 38 17.51 -13.77 15.26
C ASP A 38 17.13 -15.26 15.20
N MET A 39 15.87 -15.54 14.89
CA MET A 39 15.30 -16.88 14.87
C MET A 39 14.41 -17.07 13.64
N ASP A 40 14.49 -18.24 13.02
CA ASP A 40 13.54 -18.64 11.99
C ASP A 40 12.12 -18.64 12.57
N LEU A 41 11.14 -18.06 11.86
CA LEU A 41 9.76 -17.99 12.35
C LEU A 41 9.18 -19.38 12.65
N ARG A 42 9.61 -20.41 11.93
CA ARG A 42 9.14 -21.80 12.12
C ARG A 42 9.67 -22.39 13.42
N ASP A 43 10.89 -22.03 13.80
CA ASP A 43 11.46 -22.44 15.08
C ASP A 43 10.85 -21.64 16.23
N PHE A 44 10.60 -20.35 16.00
CA PHE A 44 9.88 -19.50 16.94
C PHE A 44 8.48 -20.04 17.21
N ILE A 45 7.72 -20.40 16.18
CA ILE A 45 6.33 -20.81 16.36
C ILE A 45 6.19 -22.15 17.08
N ARG A 46 7.14 -23.08 16.88
CA ARG A 46 7.18 -24.33 17.66
C ARG A 46 7.37 -24.05 19.15
N LYS A 47 8.33 -23.20 19.49
CA LYS A 47 8.57 -22.77 20.89
C LYS A 47 7.39 -22.00 21.46
N PHE A 48 6.75 -21.17 20.64
CA PHE A 48 5.56 -20.41 21.03
C PHE A 48 4.38 -21.36 21.31
N SER A 49 4.16 -22.36 20.45
CA SER A 49 3.13 -23.40 20.63
C SER A 49 3.29 -24.11 21.97
N GLU A 50 4.51 -24.57 22.27
CA GLU A 50 4.84 -25.20 23.55
C GLU A 50 4.55 -24.29 24.75
N ALA A 51 4.91 -23.00 24.65
CA ALA A 51 4.70 -22.03 25.71
C ALA A 51 3.21 -21.67 25.93
N GLU A 52 2.42 -21.64 24.85
CA GLU A 52 0.98 -21.38 24.90
C GLU A 52 0.16 -22.60 25.37
N GLY A 53 0.78 -23.78 25.45
CA GLY A 53 0.09 -25.04 25.77
C GLY A 53 -0.78 -25.54 24.61
N ALA A 54 -0.37 -25.24 23.38
CA ALA A 54 -0.95 -25.73 22.15
C ALA A 54 -0.45 -27.14 21.81
N SER A 55 -1.06 -27.74 20.79
CA SER A 55 -0.68 -29.02 20.22
C SER A 55 0.76 -29.00 19.72
N GLU A 56 1.42 -30.16 19.78
CA GLU A 56 2.77 -30.32 19.25
C GLU A 56 2.77 -30.14 17.73
N LEU A 57 3.58 -29.19 17.25
CA LEU A 57 3.69 -28.87 15.83
C LEU A 57 4.73 -29.77 15.15
N PRO A 58 4.53 -30.13 13.87
CA PRO A 58 5.45 -31.01 13.15
C PRO A 58 6.83 -30.35 12.93
N GLU A 59 7.87 -31.20 12.93
CA GLU A 59 9.22 -30.78 12.54
C GLU A 59 9.34 -30.47 11.04
N ASP A 60 8.51 -31.13 10.21
CA ASP A 60 8.45 -30.86 8.78
C ASP A 60 7.78 -29.51 8.49
N ASN A 61 8.44 -28.69 7.65
CA ASN A 61 8.02 -27.31 7.41
C ASN A 61 6.84 -27.19 6.43
N GLU A 62 6.62 -28.18 5.56
CA GLU A 62 5.47 -28.22 4.66
C GLU A 62 4.22 -28.58 5.47
N ALA A 63 4.29 -29.67 6.24
CA ALA A 63 3.22 -30.07 7.16
C ALA A 63 2.89 -29.00 8.21
N LEU A 64 3.90 -28.26 8.70
CA LEU A 64 3.70 -27.15 9.64
C LEU A 64 2.74 -26.11 9.09
N SER A 65 2.90 -25.74 7.81
CA SER A 65 2.11 -24.68 7.20
C SER A 65 0.65 -25.10 7.01
N ASP A 66 0.42 -26.37 6.65
CA ASP A 66 -0.92 -26.92 6.49
C ASP A 66 -1.67 -26.99 7.83
N ILE A 67 -1.01 -27.51 8.88
CA ILE A 67 -1.61 -27.58 10.23
C ILE A 67 -1.94 -26.18 10.75
N LEU A 68 -1.00 -25.23 10.67
CA LEU A 68 -1.25 -23.87 11.13
C LEU A 68 -2.33 -23.16 10.30
N MET A 69 -2.57 -23.55 9.05
CA MET A 69 -3.69 -23.04 8.26
C MET A 69 -5.02 -23.59 8.79
N ASP A 70 -5.09 -24.90 9.05
CA ASP A 70 -6.28 -25.56 9.58
C ASP A 70 -6.62 -25.05 10.99
N ASP A 71 -5.62 -24.84 11.84
CA ASP A 71 -5.78 -24.39 13.23
C ASP A 71 -6.38 -22.99 13.35
N LEU A 72 -6.34 -22.17 12.29
CA LEU A 72 -7.01 -20.87 12.25
C LEU A 72 -8.52 -20.97 12.51
N GLN A 73 -9.13 -22.15 12.30
CA GLN A 73 -10.55 -22.38 12.59
C GLN A 73 -10.89 -22.30 14.09
N TYR A 74 -9.93 -22.56 14.99
CA TYR A 74 -10.17 -22.66 16.42
C TYR A 74 -10.28 -21.28 17.13
N GLY A 75 -9.81 -20.21 16.47
CA GLY A 75 -9.95 -18.83 16.94
C GLY A 75 -9.16 -18.51 18.22
N ILE A 76 -9.36 -17.33 18.80
CA ILE A 76 -8.50 -16.80 19.88
C ILE A 76 -8.67 -17.51 21.24
N ASN A 77 -9.77 -18.23 21.45
CA ASN A 77 -10.04 -18.91 22.71
C ASN A 77 -9.31 -20.25 22.83
N ASP A 78 -8.73 -20.72 21.71
CA ASP A 78 -8.02 -21.98 21.62
C ASP A 78 -6.51 -21.71 21.48
N PRO A 79 -5.63 -22.43 22.21
CA PRO A 79 -4.18 -22.29 22.06
C PRO A 79 -3.67 -22.52 20.62
N ASP A 80 -4.24 -23.49 19.90
CA ASP A 80 -3.84 -23.80 18.51
C ASP A 80 -4.23 -22.64 17.60
N GLY A 81 -5.45 -22.11 17.78
CA GLY A 81 -5.92 -20.93 17.05
C GLY A 81 -5.12 -19.66 17.33
N ARG A 82 -4.64 -19.44 18.57
CA ARG A 82 -3.73 -18.31 18.88
C ARG A 82 -2.37 -18.49 18.23
N THR A 83 -1.80 -19.70 18.28
CA THR A 83 -0.53 -20.04 17.66
C THR A 83 -0.57 -19.81 16.15
N ALA A 84 -1.58 -20.36 15.48
CA ALA A 84 -1.83 -20.13 14.06
C ALA A 84 -1.97 -18.64 13.69
N LEU A 85 -2.70 -17.87 14.52
CA LEU A 85 -2.87 -16.44 14.31
C LEU A 85 -1.53 -15.68 14.41
N VAL A 86 -0.72 -15.98 15.43
CA VAL A 86 0.60 -15.35 15.63
C VAL A 86 1.52 -15.67 14.46
N TYR A 87 1.58 -16.92 14.01
CA TYR A 87 2.36 -17.32 12.84
C TYR A 87 1.99 -16.50 11.60
N ARG A 88 0.69 -16.42 11.28
CA ARG A 88 0.20 -15.67 10.11
C ARG A 88 0.53 -14.18 10.19
N LEU A 89 0.37 -13.56 11.36
CA LEU A 89 0.67 -12.14 11.56
C LEU A 89 2.17 -11.85 11.45
N MET A 90 3.02 -12.70 12.03
CA MET A 90 4.48 -12.52 11.96
C MET A 90 5.00 -12.70 10.53
N TRP A 91 4.50 -13.68 9.79
CA TRP A 91 4.80 -13.82 8.37
C TRP A 91 4.36 -12.58 7.59
N ALA A 92 3.11 -12.13 7.76
CA ALA A 92 2.62 -10.92 7.10
C ALA A 92 3.49 -9.68 7.43
N MET A 93 3.97 -9.54 8.67
CA MET A 93 4.86 -8.44 9.04
C MET A 93 6.21 -8.49 8.32
N ALA A 94 6.80 -9.68 8.14
CA ALA A 94 8.03 -9.84 7.36
C ALA A 94 7.81 -9.38 5.91
N ASP A 95 6.75 -9.86 5.26
CA ASP A 95 6.43 -9.51 3.86
C ASP A 95 6.13 -8.02 3.67
N LEU A 96 5.34 -7.43 4.58
CA LEU A 96 5.05 -6.00 4.59
C LEU A 96 6.31 -5.15 4.81
N ARG A 97 7.24 -5.59 5.67
CA ARG A 97 8.51 -4.89 5.87
C ARG A 97 9.36 -4.90 4.61
N GLU A 98 9.53 -6.04 3.96
CA GLU A 98 10.33 -6.12 2.72
C GLU A 98 9.71 -5.29 1.60
N THR A 99 8.39 -5.36 1.44
CA THR A 99 7.65 -4.53 0.48
C THR A 99 7.85 -3.04 0.76
N LEU A 100 7.75 -2.64 2.03
CA LEU A 100 8.00 -1.25 2.44
C LEU A 100 9.46 -0.85 2.18
N MET A 101 10.41 -1.75 2.44
CA MET A 101 11.83 -1.50 2.18
C MET A 101 12.07 -1.26 0.69
N ASP A 102 11.46 -2.04 -0.19
CA ASP A 102 11.54 -1.85 -1.64
C ASP A 102 11.00 -0.49 -2.07
N TYR A 103 9.85 -0.08 -1.52
CA TYR A 103 9.31 1.27 -1.76
C TYR A 103 10.25 2.37 -1.23
N GLU A 104 10.79 2.22 -0.03
CA GLU A 104 11.72 3.19 0.55
C GLU A 104 13.03 3.28 -0.23
N ASN A 105 13.49 2.16 -0.80
CA ASN A 105 14.69 2.08 -1.64
C ASN A 105 14.52 2.80 -2.99
N THR A 106 13.29 3.06 -3.44
CA THR A 106 13.06 3.93 -4.62
C THR A 106 13.49 5.38 -4.37
N GLY A 107 13.59 5.79 -3.09
CA GLY A 107 13.85 7.18 -2.71
C GLY A 107 12.69 8.15 -2.97
N VAL A 108 11.58 7.66 -3.54
CA VAL A 108 10.41 8.47 -3.88
C VAL A 108 9.45 8.50 -2.70
N ASN A 109 9.13 9.70 -2.21
CA ASN A 109 8.18 9.82 -1.12
C ASN A 109 6.71 9.82 -1.62
N PRO A 110 5.72 9.52 -0.77
CA PRO A 110 4.31 9.43 -1.20
C PRO A 110 3.77 10.67 -1.94
N LYS A 111 4.24 11.89 -1.60
CA LYS A 111 3.87 13.12 -2.29
C LYS A 111 4.45 13.19 -3.70
N GLU A 112 5.66 12.69 -3.89
CA GLU A 112 6.26 12.57 -5.22
C GLU A 112 5.54 11.53 -6.06
N ILE A 113 5.13 10.39 -5.46
CA ILE A 113 4.28 9.40 -6.13
C ILE A 113 2.95 10.02 -6.56
N GLU A 114 2.29 10.79 -5.68
CA GLU A 114 1.06 11.52 -6.01
C GLU A 114 1.28 12.47 -7.20
N ASN A 115 2.39 13.21 -7.21
CA ASN A 115 2.75 14.09 -8.33
C ASN A 115 3.08 13.33 -9.63
N LEU A 116 3.63 12.11 -9.53
CA LEU A 116 3.92 11.26 -10.69
C LEU A 116 2.65 10.62 -11.29
N LEU A 117 1.71 10.21 -10.44
CA LEU A 117 0.43 9.63 -10.83
C LEU A 117 -0.53 10.70 -11.40
N HIS A 118 -0.47 11.91 -10.84
CA HIS A 118 -1.33 13.03 -11.20
C HIS A 118 -0.52 14.15 -11.85
N LYS A 119 -0.05 13.93 -13.08
CA LYS A 119 0.60 14.99 -13.87
C LYS A 119 -0.42 16.04 -14.28
N TRP A 120 -0.53 17.07 -13.46
CA TRP A 120 -1.26 18.30 -13.77
C TRP A 120 -0.48 19.11 -14.81
N THR A 121 -1.12 19.43 -15.92
CA THR A 121 -0.61 20.33 -16.95
C THR A 121 -1.15 21.74 -16.67
N PRO A 122 -0.30 22.74 -16.41
CA PRO A 122 -0.74 24.12 -16.26
C PRO A 122 -1.40 24.62 -17.55
N VAL A 123 -2.56 25.28 -17.44
CA VAL A 123 -3.30 25.77 -18.62
C VAL A 123 -2.50 26.81 -19.41
N GLU A 124 -1.62 27.55 -18.72
CA GLU A 124 -0.71 28.54 -19.32
C GLU A 124 0.37 27.88 -20.18
N LYS A 125 0.73 26.62 -19.89
CA LYS A 125 1.72 25.86 -20.66
C LYS A 125 1.08 25.25 -21.89
N GLU A 126 -0.06 24.58 -21.70
CA GLU A 126 -0.73 23.81 -22.74
C GLU A 126 -2.20 23.60 -22.39
N LEU A 127 -3.08 23.70 -23.38
CA LEU A 127 -4.50 23.37 -23.28
C LEU A 127 -4.73 21.91 -23.69
N PRO A 128 -5.79 21.24 -23.19
CA PRO A 128 -6.07 19.86 -23.59
C PRO A 128 -6.28 19.73 -25.11
N GLU A 129 -5.61 18.78 -25.75
CA GLU A 129 -5.84 18.44 -27.17
C GLU A 129 -6.90 17.33 -27.37
N THR A 130 -7.67 17.02 -26.32
CA THR A 130 -8.65 15.93 -26.32
C THR A 130 -9.94 16.29 -27.07
N TYR A 131 -10.74 15.28 -27.46
CA TYR A 131 -12.05 15.54 -28.06
C TYR A 131 -13.07 15.95 -26.98
N THR A 132 -14.13 16.66 -27.35
CA THR A 132 -15.19 17.17 -26.45
C THR A 132 -15.88 16.10 -25.60
N SER A 133 -15.70 14.82 -25.92
CA SER A 133 -16.21 13.66 -25.18
C SER A 133 -15.41 13.32 -23.93
N ASP A 134 -14.15 13.74 -23.85
CA ASP A 134 -13.21 13.19 -22.89
C ASP A 134 -13.33 13.92 -21.55
N ARG A 135 -13.45 13.14 -20.48
CA ARG A 135 -13.49 13.68 -19.11
C ARG A 135 -12.10 14.15 -18.73
N LEU A 136 -12.04 15.27 -18.06
CA LEU A 136 -10.81 15.87 -17.56
C LEU A 136 -11.04 16.28 -16.11
N TRP A 137 -9.99 16.23 -15.31
CA TRP A 137 -9.93 16.94 -14.04
C TRP A 137 -9.33 18.32 -14.27
N ILE A 138 -9.92 19.35 -13.70
CA ILE A 138 -9.32 20.69 -13.65
C ILE A 138 -9.15 21.15 -12.21
N SER A 139 -8.15 22.00 -11.98
CA SER A 139 -7.96 22.72 -10.73
C SER A 139 -8.41 24.17 -10.91
N ILE A 140 -9.42 24.57 -10.16
CA ILE A 140 -9.95 25.94 -10.11
C ILE A 140 -9.31 26.66 -8.92
N GLN A 141 -8.78 27.85 -9.14
CA GLN A 141 -8.27 28.73 -8.08
C GLN A 141 -9.27 29.86 -7.81
N TYR A 142 -9.75 29.93 -6.57
CA TYR A 142 -10.64 30.98 -6.12
C TYR A 142 -9.85 32.21 -5.60
N PRO A 143 -10.46 33.40 -5.57
CA PRO A 143 -9.78 34.63 -5.13
C PRO A 143 -9.21 34.59 -3.70
N ASN A 144 -9.77 33.74 -2.83
CA ASN A 144 -9.32 33.56 -1.45
C ASN A 144 -8.10 32.63 -1.32
N GLY A 145 -7.52 32.19 -2.44
CA GLY A 145 -6.37 31.28 -2.47
C GLY A 145 -6.72 29.79 -2.31
N TYR A 146 -8.00 29.45 -2.10
CA TYR A 146 -8.46 28.07 -2.08
C TYR A 146 -8.48 27.50 -3.51
N SER A 147 -8.11 26.23 -3.66
CA SER A 147 -8.19 25.50 -4.91
C SER A 147 -9.12 24.31 -4.79
N ARG A 148 -9.86 24.01 -5.86
CA ARG A 148 -10.76 22.86 -5.93
C ARG A 148 -10.54 22.09 -7.23
N THR A 149 -10.49 20.77 -7.12
CA THR A 149 -10.51 19.86 -8.26
C THR A 149 -11.94 19.50 -8.66
N VAL A 150 -12.27 19.64 -9.95
CA VAL A 150 -13.59 19.31 -10.49
C VAL A 150 -13.48 18.55 -11.82
N GLU A 151 -14.43 17.67 -12.08
CA GLU A 151 -14.56 16.95 -13.36
C GLU A 151 -15.27 17.84 -14.39
N VAL A 152 -14.69 17.94 -15.58
CA VAL A 152 -15.19 18.75 -16.69
C VAL A 152 -14.93 18.07 -18.03
N ARG A 153 -15.39 18.70 -19.11
CA ARG A 153 -14.99 18.44 -20.50
C ARG A 153 -14.33 19.68 -21.08
N TYR A 154 -13.52 19.53 -22.11
CA TYR A 154 -12.93 20.66 -22.83
C TYR A 154 -13.50 20.78 -24.24
N ASP A 155 -14.08 21.93 -24.57
CA ASP A 155 -14.51 22.28 -25.92
C ASP A 155 -13.37 22.96 -26.65
N LYS A 156 -12.58 22.18 -27.41
CA LYS A 156 -11.45 22.68 -28.18
C LYS A 156 -11.81 23.70 -29.27
N PHE A 157 -13.06 23.70 -29.75
CA PHE A 157 -13.50 24.64 -30.78
C PHE A 157 -13.81 26.01 -30.20
N LYS A 158 -14.28 26.05 -28.94
CA LYS A 158 -14.54 27.30 -28.21
C LYS A 158 -13.40 27.70 -27.28
N GLY A 159 -12.49 26.78 -26.96
CA GLY A 159 -11.45 26.98 -25.95
C GLY A 159 -12.00 27.03 -24.52
N GLU A 160 -13.10 26.33 -24.24
CA GLU A 160 -13.83 26.43 -22.95
C GLU A 160 -13.88 25.11 -22.19
N PHE A 161 -13.69 25.17 -20.87
CA PHE A 161 -14.01 24.06 -19.98
C PHE A 161 -15.51 24.08 -19.65
N LEU A 162 -16.15 22.92 -19.71
CA LEU A 162 -17.59 22.74 -19.50
C LEU A 162 -17.84 21.77 -18.35
N TYR A 163 -18.71 22.15 -17.40
CA TYR A 163 -19.22 21.24 -16.39
C TYR A 163 -20.06 20.12 -17.04
N ALA A 164 -20.37 19.05 -16.29
CA ALA A 164 -21.22 17.95 -16.75
C ALA A 164 -22.61 18.41 -17.28
N ASN A 165 -23.13 19.53 -16.78
CA ASN A 165 -24.37 20.16 -17.24
C ASN A 165 -24.19 21.06 -18.48
N GLN A 166 -23.04 20.98 -19.16
CA GLN A 166 -22.65 21.75 -20.35
C GLN A 166 -22.53 23.27 -20.14
N LYS A 167 -22.57 23.76 -18.89
CA LYS A 167 -22.31 25.18 -18.61
C LYS A 167 -20.79 25.45 -18.59
N PRO A 168 -20.34 26.59 -19.16
CA PRO A 168 -18.95 26.98 -19.07
C PRO A 168 -18.48 27.19 -17.63
N VAL A 169 -17.26 26.76 -17.33
CA VAL A 169 -16.54 27.10 -16.10
C VAL A 169 -16.12 28.56 -16.21
N LYS A 170 -16.63 29.40 -15.29
CA LYS A 170 -16.32 30.84 -15.26
C LYS A 170 -15.16 31.19 -14.34
N ASP A 171 -14.84 30.30 -13.41
CA ASP A 171 -13.77 30.50 -12.44
C ASP A 171 -12.39 30.27 -13.08
N LYS A 172 -11.33 30.83 -12.48
CA LYS A 172 -9.96 30.71 -12.99
C LYS A 172 -9.48 29.26 -12.91
N VAL A 173 -9.31 28.63 -14.06
CA VAL A 173 -8.68 27.31 -14.17
C VAL A 173 -7.16 27.48 -14.23
N ILE A 174 -6.42 26.76 -13.38
CA ILE A 174 -4.95 26.88 -13.28
C ILE A 174 -4.19 25.65 -13.78
N ALA A 175 -4.82 24.48 -13.78
CA ALA A 175 -4.24 23.27 -14.34
C ALA A 175 -5.33 22.27 -14.74
N TRP A 176 -4.99 21.33 -15.61
CA TRP A 176 -5.83 20.22 -16.02
C TRP A 176 -5.06 18.89 -15.97
N MET A 177 -5.79 17.78 -15.92
CA MET A 177 -5.25 16.43 -15.92
C MET A 177 -6.25 15.52 -16.64
N GLU A 178 -5.76 14.58 -17.44
CA GLU A 178 -6.62 13.56 -18.07
C GLU A 178 -7.36 12.74 -17.01
N TYR A 179 -8.65 12.48 -17.24
CA TYR A 179 -9.39 11.57 -16.39
C TYR A 179 -8.88 10.15 -16.62
N ARG A 180 -8.27 9.56 -15.59
CA ARG A 180 -7.95 8.14 -15.55
C ARG A 180 -8.94 7.44 -14.65
N THR A 181 -9.71 6.51 -15.20
CA THR A 181 -10.57 5.63 -14.40
C THR A 181 -9.69 4.81 -13.45
N PRO A 182 -9.96 4.78 -12.14
CA PRO A 182 -9.27 3.88 -11.23
C PRO A 182 -9.39 2.44 -11.72
N ALA A 183 -8.32 1.65 -11.62
CA ALA A 183 -8.21 0.30 -12.19
C ALA A 183 -9.27 -0.72 -11.70
N SER A 184 -10.08 -0.38 -10.69
CA SER A 184 -11.08 -1.28 -10.12
C SER A 184 -12.39 -1.42 -10.93
N TYR A 185 -12.50 -0.80 -12.11
CA TYR A 185 -13.69 -0.88 -12.97
C TYR A 185 -13.36 -1.16 -14.45
N ILE A 186 -12.23 -1.82 -14.73
CA ILE A 186 -12.15 -2.64 -15.93
C ILE A 186 -12.72 -3.98 -15.50
N ALA A 187 -14.04 -4.15 -15.65
CA ALA A 187 -14.54 -5.50 -15.83
C ALA A 187 -13.78 -6.02 -17.04
N GLU A 188 -12.91 -7.02 -16.84
CA GLU A 188 -12.43 -7.82 -17.96
C GLU A 188 -13.67 -8.19 -18.74
N GLU A 189 -13.82 -7.61 -19.93
CA GLU A 189 -14.72 -8.15 -20.92
C GLU A 189 -14.26 -9.59 -21.10
N ALA A 190 -15.02 -10.51 -20.51
CA ALA A 190 -14.85 -11.93 -20.69
C ALA A 190 -15.10 -12.20 -22.18
N GLU A 191 -14.03 -12.13 -22.96
CA GLU A 191 -13.96 -12.76 -24.27
C GLU A 191 -13.70 -14.25 -24.03
N GLY A 192 -14.73 -15.08 -24.26
CA GLY A 192 -14.63 -16.55 -24.31
C GLY A 192 -15.82 -17.28 -23.71
#